data_AF-A0A376K2T7-F1
#
_entry.id   AF-A0A376K2T7-F1
#
_cell.length_a   1.000
_cell.length_b   1.000
_cell.length_c   1.000
_cell.angle_alpha   90.00
_cell.angle_beta   90.00
_cell.angle_gamma   90.00
#
_symmetry.space_group_name_H-M   'P 1'
#
loop_
_entity.id
_entity.type
_entity.pdbx_description
1 polymer ?
#
loop_
_entity_poly.entity_id
_entity_poly.type
_entity_poly.pdbx_seq_one_letter_code
_entity_poly.pdbx_strand_id
1 'polypeptide(L)' 'MKQLTILGSTGSIGCSTLDVVRHNPEHFRVVALVAGKNVTRMVEQCLEFSPRYAVMDDEASAKLLKTMLQQQG' A
#
# COMPACT_ATOMS: atom_id res chain seq x y z
N MET A 1 -1.45 -7.84 18.09
CA MET A 1 -1.12 -7.23 16.78
C MET A 1 -1.19 -8.28 15.69
N LYS A 2 -2.09 -8.11 14.71
CA LYS A 2 -2.24 -8.96 13.53
C LYS A 2 -1.55 -8.30 12.33
N GLN A 3 -0.92 -9.10 11.50
CA GLN A 3 -0.21 -8.64 10.29
C GLN A 3 -1.07 -8.91 9.06
N LEU A 4 -1.16 -7.93 8.16
CA LEU A 4 -2.06 -7.96 7.00
C LEU A 4 -1.30 -7.77 5.69
N THR A 5 -1.72 -8.52 4.68
CA THR A 5 -1.41 -8.29 3.27
C THR A 5 -2.70 -7.94 2.55
N ILE A 6 -2.72 -6.83 1.81
CA ILE A 6 -3.92 -6.37 1.10
C ILE A 6 -3.72 -6.50 -0.40
N LEU A 7 -4.49 -7.40 -1.02
CA LEU A 7 -4.51 -7.60 -2.45
C LEU A 7 -5.55 -6.66 -3.10
N GLY A 8 -5.11 -5.76 -3.97
CA GLY A 8 -5.97 -4.72 -4.54
C GLY A 8 -6.15 -3.51 -3.62
N SER A 9 -5.09 -3.05 -2.95
CA SER A 9 -5.15 -1.99 -1.93
C SER A 9 -5.68 -0.65 -2.46
N THR A 10 -5.43 -0.33 -3.72
CA THR A 10 -5.87 0.93 -4.35
C THR A 10 -7.32 0.91 -4.83
N GLY A 11 -7.98 -0.25 -4.79
CA GLY A 11 -9.40 -0.42 -5.11
C GLY A 11 -10.32 -0.03 -3.94
N SER A 12 -11.64 -0.08 -4.17
CA SER A 12 -12.65 0.33 -3.18
C SER A 12 -12.55 -0.47 -1.86
N ILE A 13 -12.48 -1.80 -1.94
CA ILE A 13 -12.37 -2.67 -0.75
C ILE A 13 -11.02 -2.47 -0.06
N GLY A 14 -9.92 -2.35 -0.83
CA GLY A 14 -8.60 -2.12 -0.28
C GLY A 14 -8.51 -0.81 0.51
N CYS A 15 -9.08 0.27 -0.02
CA CYS A 15 -9.13 1.56 0.66
C CYS A 15 -10.00 1.52 1.92
N SER A 16 -11.16 0.87 1.84
CA SER A 16 -12.03 0.68 3.01
C SER A 16 -11.35 -0.17 4.09
N THR A 17 -10.60 -1.19 3.69
CA THR A 17 -9.82 -2.03 4.61
C THR A 17 -8.71 -1.22 5.29
N LEU A 18 -7.99 -0.40 4.53
CA LEU A 18 -6.97 0.50 5.08
C LEU A 18 -7.56 1.54 6.02
N ASP A 19 -8.79 1.99 5.77
CA ASP A 19 -9.49 2.90 6.68
C ASP A 19 -9.79 2.23 8.02
N VAL A 20 -10.21 0.95 8.03
CA VAL A 20 -10.34 0.18 9.28
C VAL A 20 -8.98 0.03 10.00
N VAL A 21 -7.91 -0.23 9.26
CA VAL A 21 -6.55 -0.33 9.85
C VAL A 21 -6.10 1.00 10.46
N ARG A 22 -6.35 2.12 9.79
CA ARG A 22 -6.04 3.47 10.27
C ARG A 22 -6.71 3.78 11.61
N HIS A 23 -7.95 3.32 11.80
CA HIS A 23 -8.69 3.52 13.04
C HIS A 23 -8.35 2.51 14.16
N ASN A 24 -7.54 1.48 13.87
CA ASN A 24 -7.21 0.41 14.82
C ASN A 24 -5.70 0.03 14.78
N PRO A 25 -4.77 0.99 14.91
CA PRO A 25 -3.33 0.76 14.74
C PRO A 25 -2.71 -0.17 15.79
N GLU A 26 -3.30 -0.29 16.98
CA GLU A 26 -2.92 -1.20 18.05
C GLU A 26 -3.27 -2.67 17.75
N HIS A 27 -4.21 -2.88 16.83
CA HIS A 27 -4.67 -4.22 16.45
C HIS A 27 -4.01 -4.70 15.17
N PHE A 28 -3.70 -3.81 14.23
CA PHE A 28 -3.28 -4.18 12.88
C PHE A 28 -1.99 -3.50 12.43
N ARG A 29 -1.19 -4.22 11.63
CA ARG A 29 -0.04 -3.68 10.91
C ARG A 29 -0.07 -4.18 9.47
N VAL A 30 0.03 -3.25 8.52
CA VAL A 30 0.16 -3.58 7.10
C VAL A 30 1.59 -4.04 6.83
N VAL A 31 1.74 -5.25 6.32
CA VAL A 31 3.05 -5.80 5.92
C VAL A 31 3.26 -5.67 4.43
N ALA A 32 2.22 -5.89 3.63
CA ALA A 32 2.30 -5.79 2.18
C ALA A 32 1.06 -5.16 1.56
N LEU A 33 1.28 -4.33 0.56
CA LEU A 33 0.24 -3.78 -0.32
C LEU A 33 0.48 -4.25 -1.75
N VAL A 34 -0.58 -4.72 -2.41
CA VAL A 34 -0.54 -5.14 -3.82
C VAL A 34 -1.58 -4.37 -4.61
N ALA A 35 -1.22 -3.85 -5.76
CA ALA A 35 -2.16 -3.17 -6.68
C ALA A 35 -1.81 -3.39 -8.15
N GLY A 36 -2.70 -2.92 -9.03
CA GLY A 36 -2.52 -3.01 -10.49
C GLY A 36 -1.61 -1.90 -11.02
N LYS A 37 -2.21 -0.75 -11.38
CA LYS A 37 -1.53 0.37 -12.09
C LYS A 37 -1.65 1.74 -11.43
N ASN A 38 -2.41 1.85 -10.33
CA ASN A 38 -2.64 3.14 -9.68
C ASN A 38 -1.45 3.50 -8.76
N VAL A 39 -0.36 3.97 -9.38
CA VAL A 39 0.90 4.29 -8.68
C VAL A 39 0.73 5.42 -7.68
N THR A 40 0.05 6.51 -8.07
CA THR A 40 -0.16 7.68 -7.20
C THR A 40 -0.77 7.27 -5.87
N ARG A 41 -1.84 6.48 -5.90
CA ARG A 41 -2.51 6.01 -4.69
C ARG A 41 -1.66 5.01 -3.91
N MET A 42 -0.89 4.15 -4.60
CA MET A 42 0.03 3.24 -3.92
C MET A 42 1.13 4.00 -3.17
N VAL A 43 1.67 5.09 -3.73
CA VAL A 43 2.65 5.96 -3.06
C VAL A 43 2.06 6.51 -1.76
N GLU A 44 0.86 7.11 -1.82
CA GLU A 44 0.17 7.64 -0.64
C GLU A 44 0.01 6.57 0.46
N GLN A 45 -0.45 5.38 0.08
CA GLN A 45 -0.63 4.27 1.02
C GLN A 45 0.70 3.77 1.59
N CYS A 46 1.77 3.76 0.80
CA CYS A 46 3.09 3.34 1.28
C CYS A 46 3.69 4.34 2.27
N LEU A 47 3.57 5.64 1.99
CA LEU A 47 4.07 6.69 2.90
C LEU A 47 3.30 6.69 4.22
N GLU A 48 1.99 6.44 4.19
CA GLU A 48 1.17 6.38 5.39
C GLU A 48 1.43 5.12 6.23
N PHE A 49 1.37 3.94 5.62
CA PHE A 49 1.38 2.67 6.36
C PHE A 49 2.76 2.03 6.49
N SER A 50 3.77 2.56 5.79
CA SER A 50 5.16 2.07 5.77
C SER A 50 5.26 0.53 5.66
N PRO A 51 4.60 -0.11 4.68
CA PRO A 51 4.61 -1.56 4.55
C PRO A 51 6.01 -2.06 4.22
N ARG A 52 6.32 -3.29 4.62
CA ARG A 52 7.60 -3.94 4.26
C ARG A 52 7.69 -4.20 2.75
N TYR A 53 6.55 -4.46 2.10
CA TYR A 53 6.50 -4.75 0.67
C TYR A 53 5.40 -3.93 -0.01
N ALA A 54 5.72 -3.39 -1.18
CA ALA A 54 4.75 -2.81 -2.11
C ALA A 54 4.92 -3.49 -3.47
N VAL A 55 3.85 -4.04 -4.01
CA VAL A 55 3.86 -4.80 -5.26
C VAL A 55 2.89 -4.17 -6.24
N MET A 56 3.36 -3.97 -7.48
CA MET A 56 2.51 -3.59 -8.61
C MET A 56 2.52 -4.74 -9.62
N ASP A 57 1.34 -5.13 -10.09
CA ASP A 57 1.18 -6.16 -11.13
C ASP A 57 1.81 -5.73 -12.46
N ASP A 58 1.74 -4.44 -12.77
CA ASP A 58 2.32 -3.85 -13.97
C ASP A 58 3.79 -3.42 -13.74
N GLU A 59 4.70 -3.92 -14.57
CA GLU A 59 6.15 -3.69 -14.41
C GLU A 59 6.53 -2.21 -14.51
N ALA A 60 5.92 -1.46 -15.45
CA ALA A 60 6.18 -0.03 -15.59
C ALA A 60 5.72 0.75 -14.35
N SER A 61 4.56 0.37 -13.81
CA SER A 61 4.02 0.91 -12.56
C SER A 61 4.91 0.59 -11.37
N ALA A 62 5.47 -0.62 -11.28
CA ALA A 62 6.42 -1.00 -10.24
C ALA A 62 7.70 -0.13 -10.28
N LYS A 63 8.26 0.09 -11.48
CA LYS A 63 9.44 0.94 -11.67
C LYS A 63 9.15 2.39 -11.28
N LEU A 64 8.01 2.93 -11.70
CA LEU A 64 7.60 4.30 -11.36
C LEU A 64 7.39 4.46 -9.85
N LEU A 65 6.71 3.50 -9.21
CA LEU A 65 6.50 3.48 -7.76
C LEU A 65 7.83 3.52 -7.00
N LYS A 66 8.80 2.69 -7.41
CA LYS A 66 10.14 2.66 -6.79
C LYS A 66 10.81 4.03 -6.87
N THR A 67 10.80 4.66 -8.05
CA THR A 67 11.38 5.99 -8.24
C THR A 67 10.71 7.04 -7.37
N MET A 68 9.37 7.04 -7.29
CA MET A 68 8.61 8.00 -6.49
C MET A 68 8.87 7.84 -4.99
N LEU A 69 8.91 6.60 -4.49
CA LEU A 69 9.18 6.34 -3.08
C LEU A 69 10.61 6.73 -2.67
N GLN A 70 11.61 6.53 -3.55
CA GLN A 70 12.98 6.98 -3.30
C GLN A 70 13.15 8.50 -3.25
N GLN A 71 12.21 9.25 -3.84
CA GLN A 71 12.23 10.72 -3.83
C GLN A 71 11.46 11.31 -2.66
N GLN A 72 10.49 10.59 -2.11
CA GLN A 72 9.52 11.10 -1.14
C GLN A 72 9.60 10.46 0.26
N GLY A 73 10.34 9.36 0.42
CA GLY A 73 10.57 8.67 1.69
C GLY A 73 12.03 8.31 1.91
#